data_AF-A0A4Q6DTR8-F1
#
_entry.id   AF-A0A4Q6DTR8-F1
#
_cell.length_a   1.000
_cell.length_b   1.000
_cell.length_c   1.000
_cell.angle_alpha   90.00
_cell.angle_beta   90.00
_cell.angle_gamma   90.00
#
_symmetry.space_group_name_H-M   'P 1'
#
loop_
_entity.id
_entity.type
_entity.pdbx_description
1 polymer ?
#
loop_
_entity_poly.entity_id
_entity_poly.type
_entity_poly.pdbx_seq_one_letter_code
_entity_poly.pdbx_strand_id
1 'polypeptide(L)' 'MKYIDIENWDRKEHFEFFSKFEEPFYGVVADVDCTGTYRQAKDNGDSFYLLYMHKIATAVNDSEPLRY' A
#
# COMPACT_ATOMS: atom_id res chain seq x y z
N MET A 1 -4.26 -15.12 6.25
CA MET A 1 -5.46 -14.49 5.64
C MET A 1 -6.60 -14.59 6.62
N LYS A 2 -7.24 -13.46 6.93
CA LYS A 2 -8.42 -13.40 7.80
C LYS A 2 -9.63 -13.19 6.90
N TYR A 3 -10.70 -13.95 7.15
CA TYR A 3 -11.94 -13.78 6.40
C TYR A 3 -12.56 -12.41 6.71
N ILE A 4 -13.05 -11.71 5.68
CA ILE A 4 -13.80 -10.45 5.83
C ILE A 4 -15.27 -10.80 5.93
N ASP A 5 -15.91 -10.40 7.02
CA ASP A 5 -17.35 -10.48 7.16
C ASP A 5 -18.00 -9.39 6.31
N ILE A 6 -18.33 -9.72 5.07
CA ILE A 6 -18.88 -8.78 4.08
C ILE A 6 -20.20 -8.16 4.57
N GLU A 7 -21.03 -8.90 5.30
CA GLU A 7 -22.34 -8.40 5.74
C GLU A 7 -22.25 -7.24 6.74
N ASN A 8 -21.19 -7.23 7.56
CA ASN A 8 -20.96 -6.19 8.57
C ASN A 8 -19.79 -5.26 8.20
N TRP A 9 -19.34 -5.28 6.94
CA TRP A 9 -18.22 -4.45 6.49
C TRP A 9 -18.70 -3.10 5.96
N ASP A 10 -18.20 -2.00 6.52
CA ASP A 10 -18.56 -0.62 6.11
C ASP A 10 -18.39 -0.37 4.60
N ARG A 11 -17.51 -1.13 3.93
CA ARG A 11 -17.24 -0.97 2.50
C ARG A 11 -17.99 -1.97 1.61
N LYS A 12 -18.95 -2.73 2.15
CA LYS A 12 -19.76 -3.73 1.40
C LYS A 12 -20.30 -3.16 0.09
N GLU A 13 -21.05 -2.06 0.15
CA GLU A 13 -21.69 -1.47 -1.02
C GLU A 13 -20.68 -1.05 -2.10
N HIS A 14 -19.55 -0.47 -1.69
CA HIS A 14 -18.46 -0.10 -2.60
C HIS A 14 -17.86 -1.33 -3.28
N PHE A 15 -17.60 -2.39 -2.50
CA PHE A 15 -17.07 -3.64 -3.04
C PHE A 15 -18.04 -4.28 -4.03
N GLU A 16 -19.32 -4.38 -3.70
CA GLU A 16 -20.35 -4.95 -4.58
C GLU A 16 -20.57 -4.12 -5.86
N PHE A 17 -20.35 -2.81 -5.79
CA PHE A 17 -20.40 -1.93 -6.95
C PHE A 17 -19.19 -2.14 -7.88
N PHE A 18 -17.96 -1.99 -7.35
CA PHE A 18 -16.73 -2.05 -8.15
C PHE A 18 -16.38 -3.46 -8.62
N SER A 19 -16.67 -4.50 -7.84
CA SER A 19 -16.32 -5.90 -8.20
C SER A 19 -17.01 -6.42 -9.47
N LYS A 20 -18.04 -5.71 -9.96
CA LYS A 20 -18.75 -6.03 -11.20
C LYS A 20 -18.04 -5.52 -12.46
N PHE A 21 -17.00 -4.69 -12.31
CA PHE A 21 -16.32 -4.04 -13.42
C PHE A 21 -15.22 -4.98 -13.95
N GLU A 22 -14.97 -4.94 -15.26
CA GLU A 22 -13.88 -5.72 -15.87
C GLU A 22 -12.50 -5.20 -15.42
N GLU A 23 -12.38 -3.89 -15.20
CA GLU A 23 -11.16 -3.23 -14.71
C GLU A 23 -11.47 -2.33 -13.50
N PRO A 24 -11.54 -2.89 -12.27
CA PRO A 24 -11.86 -2.14 -11.05
C PRO A 24 -10.61 -1.51 -10.41
N PHE A 25 -9.66 -1.04 -11.22
CA PHE A 25 -8.37 -0.54 -10.74
C PHE A 25 -8.13 0.91 -11.18
N TYR A 26 -7.39 1.64 -10.37
CA TYR A 26 -6.97 3.01 -10.67
C TYR A 26 -5.47 3.17 -10.38
N GLY A 27 -4.75 3.75 -11.33
CA GLY A 27 -3.34 4.13 -11.17
C GLY A 27 -3.22 5.59 -10.74
N VAL A 28 -2.37 5.85 -9.76
CA VAL A 28 -2.01 7.22 -9.34
C VAL A 28 -0.49 7.35 -9.35
N VAL A 29 -0.01 8.50 -9.82
CA VAL A 29 1.40 8.90 -9.75
C VAL A 29 1.50 10.12 -8.86
N ALA A 30 2.39 10.09 -7.88
CA ALA A 30 2.62 11.19 -6.95
C ALA A 30 4.12 11.34 -6.67
N ASP A 31 4.58 12.57 -6.51
CA ASP A 31 5.93 12.87 -6.06
C ASP A 31 6.05 12.62 -4.56
N VAL A 32 7.00 11.77 -4.17
CA VAL A 32 7.25 11.43 -2.76
C VAL A 32 8.64 11.93 -2.38
N ASP A 33 8.70 12.84 -1.40
CA ASP A 33 9.98 13.31 -0.87
C ASP A 33 10.69 12.19 -0.10
N CYS A 34 11.76 11.67 -0.70
CA CYS A 34 12.58 10.60 -0.14
C CYS A 34 13.89 11.11 0.48
N THR A 35 14.06 12.42 0.66
CA THR A 35 15.32 13.03 1.12
C THR A 35 15.81 12.43 2.44
N GLY A 36 14.91 12.21 3.39
CA GLY A 36 15.23 11.61 4.69
C GLY A 36 15.71 10.15 4.55
N THR A 37 14.97 9.33 3.79
CA THR A 37 15.33 7.92 3.52
C THR A 37 16.65 7.81 2.76
N TYR A 38 16.91 8.72 1.82
CA TYR A 38 18.15 8.75 1.07
C TYR A 38 19.36 9.03 1.97
N ARG A 39 19.26 10.04 2.84
CA ARG A 39 20.31 10.34 3.83
C ARG A 39 20.54 9.16 4.76
N GLN A 40 19.47 8.58 5.32
CA GLN A 40 19.53 7.39 6.16
C GLN A 40 20.31 6.25 5.48
N ALA A 41 20.02 5.95 4.21
CA ALA A 41 20.72 4.90 3.48
C ALA A 41 22.21 5.21 3.32
N LYS A 42 22.57 6.47 3.03
CA LYS A 42 23.98 6.87 2.87
C LYS A 42 24.76 6.83 4.17
N ASP A 43 24.16 7.32 5.27
CA ASP A 43 24.80 7.35 6.58
C ASP A 43 25.06 5.93 7.11
N ASN A 44 24.18 4.98 6.80
CA ASN A 44 24.30 3.59 7.22
C ASN A 44 25.11 2.71 6.25
N GLY A 45 25.42 3.19 5.04
CA GLY A 45 26.02 2.37 3.98
C GLY A 45 25.06 1.38 3.33
N ASP A 46 23.75 1.55 3.50
CA ASP A 46 22.70 0.69 2.96
C ASP A 46 22.39 1.02 1.48
N SER A 47 21.85 0.04 0.76
CA SER A 47 21.23 0.29 -0.55
C SER A 47 19.96 1.12 -0.38
N PHE A 48 19.93 2.32 -0.95
CA PHE A 48 18.74 3.17 -0.95
C PHE A 48 17.53 2.45 -1.53
N TYR A 49 17.70 1.69 -2.61
CA TYR A 49 16.61 0.93 -3.23
C TYR A 49 15.99 -0.09 -2.26
N LEU A 50 16.83 -0.85 -1.54
CA LEU A 50 16.35 -1.86 -0.59
C LEU A 50 15.67 -1.20 0.63
N LEU A 51 16.24 -0.11 1.14
CA LEU A 51 15.63 0.62 2.26
C LEU A 51 14.29 1.27 1.86
N TYR A 52 14.23 1.85 0.67
CA TYR A 52 13.00 2.39 0.08
C TYR A 52 11.94 1.30 -0.10
N MET A 53 12.31 0.16 -0.70
CA MET A 53 11.41 -0.97 -0.90
C MET A 53 10.89 -1.54 0.42
N HIS A 54 11.76 -1.65 1.42
CA HIS A 54 11.36 -2.05 2.77
C HIS A 54 10.31 -1.10 3.34
N LYS A 55 10.53 0.22 3.28
CA LYS A 55 9.55 1.21 3.78
C LYS A 55 8.21 1.12 3.03
N ILE A 56 8.22 0.89 1.73
CA ILE A 56 6.97 0.64 0.97
C ILE A 56 6.25 -0.59 1.51
N ALA A 57 6.97 -1.73 1.63
CA ALA A 57 6.38 -2.96 2.13
C ALA A 57 5.85 -2.82 3.55
N THR A 58 6.54 -2.06 4.42
CA THR A 58 6.05 -1.72 5.77
C THR A 58 4.74 -0.94 5.68
N ALA A 59 4.67 0.13 4.89
CA ALA A 59 3.46 0.94 4.76
C ALA A 59 2.27 0.15 4.18
N VAL A 60 2.51 -0.69 3.17
CA VAL A 60 1.51 -1.61 2.62
C VAL A 60 1.03 -2.58 3.70
N ASN A 61 1.95 -3.13 4.50
CA ASN A 61 1.60 -4.07 5.56
C ASN A 61 0.96 -3.42 6.79
N ASP A 62 1.08 -2.12 6.98
CA ASP A 62 0.37 -1.41 8.05
C ASP A 62 -1.04 -0.98 7.61
N SER A 63 -1.26 -0.82 6.30
CA SER A 63 -2.55 -0.42 5.74
C SER A 63 -3.47 -1.63 5.57
N GLU A 64 -4.47 -1.77 6.44
CA GLU A 64 -5.48 -2.84 6.35
C GLU A 64 -6.13 -2.97 4.96
N PRO A 65 -6.51 -1.88 4.27
CA PRO A 65 -7.09 -1.97 2.92
C PRO A 65 -6.21 -2.61 1.85
N LEU A 66 -4.91 -2.72 2.07
CA LEU A 66 -3.92 -3.27 1.13
C LEU A 66 -3.46 -4.70 1.51
N ARG A 67 -4.12 -5.33 2.49
CA ARG A 67 -3.72 -6.63 3.08
C ARG A 67 -4.82 -7.70 3.10
N TYR A 68 -5.92 -7.47 2.41
CA TYR A 68 -7.03 -8.41 2.32
C TYR A 68 -6.66 -9.69 1.57
#